data_AF-A0A9P1JLH4-F1
#
_entry.id   AF-A0A9P1JLH4-F1
#
_cell.length_a   1.000
_cell.length_b   1.000
_cell.length_c   1.000
_cell.angle_alpha   90.00
_cell.angle_beta   90.00
_cell.angle_gamma   90.00
#
_symmetry.space_group_name_H-M   'P 1'
#
loop_
_entity.id
_entity.type
_entity.pdbx_description
1 polymer ?
#
loop_
_entity_poly.entity_id
_entity_poly.type
_entity_poly.pdbx_seq_one_letter_code
_entity_poly.pdbx_strand_id
1 'polypeptide(L)'
;MIAFLYVTGLSSAALYSSIIGDTVEKSIGFASSMTTYVVVAILFARFSGIDIICKKKREGVALAFLSLTAIEYLYPVFEYSEQSFGSTHYSMLLVELFANAIISKILIEA
;
A
#
# COMPACT_ATOMS: atom_id res chain seq x y z
N MET A 1 -17.81 -0.43 -9.81
CA MET A 1 -16.45 0.07 -10.14
C MET A 1 -16.30 1.57 -9.85
N ILE A 2 -17.13 2.44 -10.44
CA ILE A 2 -17.06 3.91 -10.18
C ILE A 2 -17.28 4.25 -8.70
N ALA A 3 -18.31 3.67 -8.07
CA ALA A 3 -18.56 3.88 -6.64
C ALA A 3 -17.40 3.39 -5.75
N PHE A 4 -16.76 2.27 -6.10
CA PHE A 4 -15.60 1.75 -5.37
C PHE A 4 -14.42 2.72 -5.47
N LEU A 5 -14.06 3.15 -6.68
CA LEU A 5 -12.98 4.14 -6.88
C LEU A 5 -13.26 5.46 -6.16
N TYR A 6 -14.52 5.91 -6.15
CA TYR A 6 -14.93 7.14 -5.50
C TYR A 6 -14.80 7.02 -3.97
N VAL A 7 -15.31 5.93 -3.38
CA VAL A 7 -15.22 5.70 -1.93
C VAL A 7 -13.78 5.52 -1.49
N THR A 8 -13.00 4.66 -2.16
CA THR A 8 -11.60 4.41 -1.77
C THR A 8 -10.72 5.62 -2.00
N GLY A 9 -10.95 6.36 -3.10
CA GLY A 9 -10.23 7.59 -3.40
C GLY A 9 -10.49 8.69 -2.37
N LEU A 10 -11.75 8.93 -2.01
CA LEU A 10 -12.10 9.92 -0.99
C LEU A 10 -11.61 9.52 0.41
N SER A 11 -11.71 8.24 0.78
CA SER A 11 -11.18 7.76 2.06
C SER A 11 -9.66 7.93 2.15
N SER A 12 -8.94 7.60 1.09
CA SER A 12 -7.48 7.78 1.02
C SER A 12 -7.11 9.27 1.10
N ALA A 13 -7.82 10.13 0.36
CA ALA A 13 -7.58 11.58 0.41
C ALA A 13 -7.90 12.16 1.80
N ALA A 14 -8.97 11.72 2.45
CA ALA A 14 -9.33 12.18 3.79
C ALA A 14 -8.24 11.82 4.81
N LEU A 15 -7.73 10.59 4.79
CA LEU A 15 -6.67 10.13 5.68
C LEU A 15 -5.41 11.01 5.56
N TYR A 16 -4.92 11.21 4.34
CA TYR A 16 -3.64 11.90 4.11
C TYR A 16 -3.75 13.42 3.95
N SER A 17 -4.96 13.98 3.81
CA SER A 17 -5.16 15.43 3.87
C SER A 17 -4.84 16.01 5.25
N SER A 18 -5.06 15.22 6.31
CA SER A 18 -4.92 15.62 7.71
C SER A 18 -3.53 15.39 8.31
N ILE A 19 -2.68 14.62 7.63
CA ILE A 19 -1.32 14.30 8.10
C ILE A 19 -0.39 15.48 7.85
N ILE A 20 0.45 15.80 8.84
CA ILE A 20 1.54 16.77 8.69
C ILE A 20 2.66 16.07 7.93
N GLY A 21 2.93 16.52 6.71
CA GLY A 21 3.92 15.94 5.81
C GLY A 21 3.95 16.71 4.50
N ASP A 22 5.03 16.57 3.74
CA ASP A 22 5.13 17.21 2.43
C ASP A 22 4.14 16.60 1.41
N THR A 23 3.87 17.33 0.33
CA THR A 23 3.00 16.91 -0.77
C THR A 23 3.39 15.54 -1.32
N VAL A 24 4.69 15.23 -1.35
CA VAL A 24 5.20 13.93 -1.80
C VAL A 24 4.82 12.82 -0.82
N GLU A 25 4.99 13.02 0.49
CA GLU A 25 4.58 12.04 1.51
C GLU A 25 3.08 11.78 1.47
N LYS A 26 2.27 12.84 1.34
CA LYS A 26 0.82 12.73 1.18
C LYS A 26 0.43 11.94 -0.06
N SER A 27 1.18 12.10 -1.15
CA SER A 27 0.94 11.39 -2.40
C SER A 27 1.33 9.91 -2.30
N ILE A 28 2.47 9.60 -1.66
CA ILE A 28 2.91 8.23 -1.40
C ILE A 28 1.89 7.52 -0.51
N GLY A 29 1.49 8.16 0.59
CA GLY A 29 0.50 7.62 1.52
C GLY A 29 -0.86 7.40 0.87
N PHE A 30 -1.33 8.34 0.05
CA PHE A 30 -2.54 8.18 -0.76
C PHE A 30 -2.44 6.96 -1.68
N ALA A 31 -1.34 6.80 -2.40
CA ALA A 31 -1.13 5.67 -3.31
C ALA A 31 -1.04 4.33 -2.55
N SER A 32 -0.38 4.31 -1.39
CA SER A 32 -0.25 3.15 -0.51
C SER A 32 -1.61 2.69 0.01
N SER A 33 -2.43 3.63 0.51
CA SER A 33 -3.78 3.36 0.98
C SER A 33 -4.71 2.89 -0.13
N MET A 34 -4.67 3.55 -1.29
CA MET A 34 -5.45 3.14 -2.46
C MET A 34 -5.08 1.72 -2.91
N THR A 35 -3.79 1.39 -2.94
CA THR A 35 -3.31 0.04 -3.27
C THR A 35 -3.78 -0.98 -2.24
N THR A 36 -3.76 -0.64 -0.95
CA THR A 36 -4.28 -1.50 0.13
C THR A 36 -5.76 -1.82 -0.07
N TYR A 37 -6.59 -0.83 -0.41
CA TYR A 37 -8.01 -1.07 -0.72
C TYR A 37 -8.20 -2.01 -1.91
N VAL A 38 -7.37 -1.87 -2.96
CA VAL A 38 -7.40 -2.77 -4.12
C VAL A 38 -7.02 -4.20 -3.71
N VAL A 39 -5.95 -4.37 -2.91
CA VAL A 39 -5.53 -5.67 -2.38
C VAL A 39 -6.66 -6.33 -1.58
N VAL A 40 -7.27 -5.59 -0.65
CA VAL A 40 -8.39 -6.10 0.16
C VAL A 40 -9.57 -6.49 -0.71
N ALA A 41 -9.93 -5.71 -1.72
CA ALA A 41 -11.02 -6.02 -2.64
C ALA A 41 -10.76 -7.30 -3.44
N ILE A 42 -9.52 -7.50 -3.93
CA ILE A 42 -9.12 -8.71 -4.66
C ILE A 42 -9.20 -9.93 -3.75
N LEU A 43 -8.65 -9.83 -2.53
CA LEU A 43 -8.71 -10.92 -1.55
C LEU A 43 -10.16 -11.29 -1.20
N PHE A 44 -10.99 -10.29 -0.90
CA PHE A 44 -12.40 -10.51 -0.56
C PHE A 44 -13.17 -11.21 -1.68
N ALA A 45 -12.97 -10.76 -2.93
CA ALA A 45 -13.61 -11.38 -4.08
C ALA A 45 -13.18 -12.83 -4.27
N ARG A 46 -11.88 -13.11 -4.07
CA ARG A 46 -11.36 -14.47 -4.15
C ARG A 46 -11.96 -15.38 -3.09
N PHE A 47 -12.05 -14.93 -1.84
CA PHE A 47 -12.70 -15.69 -0.77
C PHE A 47 -14.19 -15.93 -1.05
N SER A 48 -14.81 -15.07 -1.84
CA SER A 48 -16.18 -15.22 -2.32
C SER A 48 -16.30 -16.12 -3.56
N GLY A 49 -15.20 -16.71 -4.05
CA GLY A 49 -15.16 -17.54 -5.25
C GLY A 49 -15.24 -16.77 -6.56
N ILE A 50 -15.09 -15.44 -6.53
CA ILE A 50 -15.20 -14.56 -7.70
C ILE A 50 -13.80 -14.18 -8.18
N ASP A 51 -13.51 -14.43 -9.46
CA ASP A 51 -12.27 -13.98 -10.08
C ASP A 51 -12.49 -12.64 -10.80
N ILE A 52 -11.99 -11.54 -10.21
CA ILE A 52 -12.20 -10.18 -10.74
C ILE A 52 -11.11 -9.78 -11.75
N ILE A 53 -9.89 -10.32 -11.62
CA ILE A 53 -8.74 -9.86 -12.40
C ILE A 53 -7.80 -11.01 -12.78
N CYS A 54 -7.19 -10.96 -13.96
CA CYS A 54 -6.22 -11.97 -14.38
C CYS A 54 -4.92 -11.95 -13.54
N LYS A 55 -4.20 -13.09 -13.52
CA LYS A 55 -2.94 -13.26 -12.77
C LYS A 55 -1.91 -12.15 -13.01
N LYS A 56 -1.69 -11.74 -14.26
CA LYS A 56 -0.75 -10.64 -14.60
C LYS A 56 -1.09 -9.32 -13.88
N LYS A 57 -2.39 -9.01 -13.71
CA LYS A 57 -2.82 -7.82 -12.98
C LYS A 57 -2.61 -7.98 -11.47
N ARG A 58 -2.81 -9.18 -10.92
CA ARG A 58 -2.51 -9.50 -9.52
C ARG A 58 -1.02 -9.31 -9.22
N GLU A 59 -0.15 -9.82 -10.08
CA GLU A 59 1.31 -9.62 -9.98
C GLU A 59 1.69 -8.14 -9.98
N GLY A 60 1.08 -7.33 -10.86
CA GLY A 60 1.29 -5.88 -10.88
C GLY A 60 0.86 -5.19 -9.58
N VAL A 61 -0.30 -5.56 -9.03
CA VAL A 61 -0.78 -5.04 -7.74
C VAL A 61 0.13 -5.46 -6.59
N ALA A 62 0.58 -6.71 -6.55
CA ALA A 62 1.50 -7.22 -5.56
C ALA A 62 2.85 -6.48 -5.57
N LEU A 63 3.41 -6.23 -6.76
CA LEU A 63 4.63 -5.44 -6.92
C LEU A 63 4.44 -3.99 -6.45
N ALA A 64 3.33 -3.35 -6.84
CA ALA A 64 3.00 -2.00 -6.40
C ALA A 64 2.86 -1.93 -4.87
N PHE A 65 2.20 -2.92 -4.27
CA PHE A 65 1.97 -2.99 -2.82
C PHE A 65 3.29 -3.06 -2.05
N LEU A 66 4.20 -3.95 -2.44
CA LEU A 66 5.53 -4.06 -1.81
C LEU A 66 6.40 -2.81 -2.03
N SER A 67 6.39 -2.27 -3.26
CA SER A 67 7.22 -1.12 -3.62
C SER A 67 6.77 0.14 -2.89
N LEU A 68 5.45 0.35 -2.77
CA LEU A 68 4.90 1.50 -2.05
C LEU A 68 5.21 1.43 -0.56
N THR A 69 5.12 0.25 0.07
CA THR A 69 5.55 0.09 1.47
C THR A 69 7.02 0.47 1.66
N ALA A 70 7.90 0.03 0.76
CA ALA A 70 9.32 0.41 0.83
C ALA A 70 9.50 1.93 0.66
N ILE A 71 8.83 2.54 -0.31
CA ILE A 71 8.92 3.98 -0.58
C ILE A 71 8.37 4.80 0.61
N GLU A 72 7.28 4.38 1.23
CA GLU A 72 6.64 5.07 2.36
C GLU A 72 7.57 5.16 3.59
N TYR A 73 8.35 4.11 3.86
CA TYR A 73 9.34 4.13 4.94
C TYR A 73 10.67 4.75 4.57
N LEU A 74 11.10 4.63 3.31
CA LEU A 74 12.41 5.12 2.88
C LEU A 74 12.39 6.60 2.51
N TYR A 75 11.27 7.12 1.99
CA TYR A 75 11.18 8.54 1.60
C TYR A 75 11.49 9.50 2.76
N PRO A 76 10.91 9.35 3.95
CA PRO A 76 11.23 10.22 5.09
C PRO A 76 12.71 10.11 5.50
N VAL A 77 13.32 8.94 5.33
CA VAL A 77 14.75 8.72 5.63
C VAL A 77 15.65 9.52 4.70
N PHE A 78 15.26 9.68 3.43
CA PHE A 78 16.01 10.48 2.47
C PHE A 78 15.73 11.97 2.62
N GLU A 79 14.46 12.35 2.77
CA GLU A 79 14.05 13.76 2.87
C GLU A 79 14.52 14.39 4.17
N TYR A 80 14.39 13.69 5.29
CA TYR A 80 14.80 14.13 6.62
C TYR A 80 16.08 13.45 7.07
N SER A 81 17.08 13.38 6.19
CA SER A 81 18.35 12.69 6.46
C SER A 81 19.11 13.24 7.68
N GLU A 82 18.84 14.48 8.06
CA GLU A 82 19.32 15.13 9.28
C GLU A 82 18.66 14.59 10.57
N GLN A 83 17.53 13.89 10.46
CA GLN A 83 16.87 13.22 11.57
C GLN A 83 17.40 11.81 11.76
N SER A 84 17.67 11.44 13.01
CA SER A 84 18.09 10.06 13.33
C SER A 84 16.87 9.14 13.39
N PHE A 85 16.65 8.38 12.32
CA PHE A 85 15.67 7.29 12.33
C PHE A 85 16.20 6.13 13.18
N GLY A 86 15.52 5.86 14.30
CA GLY A 86 15.90 4.79 15.22
C GLY A 86 15.69 3.39 14.63
N SER A 87 16.29 2.38 15.26
CA SER A 87 16.17 0.97 14.85
C SER A 87 14.72 0.48 14.76
N THR A 88 13.80 1.06 15.54
CA THR A 88 12.37 0.77 15.50
C THR A 88 11.77 1.03 14.11
N HIS A 89 12.15 2.12 13.44
CA HIS A 89 11.65 2.48 12.11
C HIS A 89 11.93 1.39 11.07
N TYR A 90 13.19 0.96 11.00
CA TYR A 90 13.62 -0.10 10.09
C TYR A 90 13.05 -1.47 10.47
N SER A 91 12.85 -1.73 11.76
CA SER A 91 12.21 -2.98 12.20
C SER A 91 10.74 -3.05 11.77
N MET A 92 10.00 -1.93 11.84
CA MET A 92 8.62 -1.86 11.36
C MET A 92 8.54 -2.04 9.85
N LEU A 93 9.45 -1.40 9.08
CA LEU A 93 9.57 -1.63 7.65
C LEU A 93 9.73 -3.13 7.31
N LEU A 94 10.64 -3.83 8.01
CA LEU A 94 10.86 -5.25 7.74
C LEU A 94 9.65 -6.12 8.09
N VAL A 95 8.96 -5.83 9.20
CA VAL A 95 7.74 -6.53 9.60
C VAL A 95 6.64 -6.33 8.57
N GLU A 96 6.42 -5.09 8.12
CA GLU A 96 5.39 -4.78 7.13
C GLU A 96 5.72 -5.37 5.76
N LEU A 97 6.97 -5.29 5.30
CA LEU A 97 7.39 -5.93 4.05
C LEU A 97 7.20 -7.44 4.10
N PHE A 98 7.51 -8.08 5.24
CA PHE A 98 7.29 -9.50 5.41
C PHE A 98 5.80 -9.87 5.34
N ALA A 99 4.94 -9.13 6.05
CA ALA A 99 3.50 -9.32 6.01
C ALA A 99 2.95 -9.09 4.58
N ASN A 100 3.37 -8.01 3.92
CA ASN A 100 2.94 -7.66 2.57
C ASN A 100 3.44 -8.66 1.53
N ALA A 101 4.60 -9.31 1.75
CA ALA A 101 5.10 -10.38 0.90
C ALA A 101 4.23 -11.64 1.02
N ILE A 102 3.80 -12.01 2.23
CA ILE A 102 2.85 -13.11 2.44
C ILE A 102 1.53 -12.82 1.73
N ILE A 103 0.98 -11.62 1.92
CA ILE A 103 -0.26 -11.18 1.27
C ILE A 103 -0.11 -11.22 -0.25
N SER A 104 1.01 -10.72 -0.76
CA SER A 104 1.31 -10.70 -2.20
C SER A 104 1.40 -12.11 -2.78
N LYS A 105 2.02 -13.06 -2.06
CA LYS A 105 2.05 -14.46 -2.45
C LYS A 105 0.63 -15.03 -2.56
N ILE A 106 -0.19 -14.82 -1.52
CA ILE A 106 -1.59 -15.27 -1.51
C ILE A 106 -2.37 -14.64 -2.68
N LEU A 107 -2.12 -13.37 -2.99
CA LEU A 107 -2.79 -12.65 -4.07
C LEU A 107 -2.40 -13.16 -5.47
N ILE A 108 -1.18 -13.65 -5.65
CA ILE A 108 -0.68 -14.22 -6.92
C ILE A 108 -1.10 -15.69 -7.10
N GLU A 109 -1.16 -16.46 -6.01
CA GLU A 109 -1.55 -17.87 -5.99
C GLU A 109 -3.07 -18.08 -5.96
N ALA A 110 -3.82 -17.11 -5.42
CA ALA A 110 -5.24 -16.92 -5.69
C ALA A 110 -5.46 -16.95 -7.19
#